data_AF-A0A537H764-F1
#
_entry.id   AF-A0A537H764-F1
#
_cell.length_a   1.000
_cell.length_b   1.000
_cell.length_c   1.000
_cell.angle_alpha   90.00
_cell.angle_beta   90.00
_cell.angle_gamma   90.00
#
_symmetry.space_group_name_H-M   'P 1'
#
loop_
_entity.id
_entity.type
_entity.pdbx_description
1 polymer ?
#
loop_
_entity_poly.entity_id
_entity_poly.type
_entity_poly.pdbx_seq_one_letter_code
_entity_poly.pdbx_strand_id
1 'polypeptide(L)'
;MPLVPVKPQLHELRRIRAVAAYQFGKGAEKAFPPSILIVRSPNTHRIRHVYNDGKLLATYRPKDGLLALTVNGGLALKRVFKAPKLRVKVTPGVEPFIRKGGNV
;
A
#
# COMPACT_ATOMS: atom_id res chain seq x y z
N MET A 1 23.31 -7.64 -3.34
CA MET A 1 22.30 -8.62 -3.82
C MET A 1 21.01 -7.87 -4.14
N PRO A 2 20.41 -8.03 -5.33
CA PRO A 2 19.15 -7.39 -5.66
C PRO A 2 18.05 -7.90 -4.71
N LEU A 3 17.16 -7.00 -4.32
CA LEU A 3 16.03 -7.31 -3.45
C LEU A 3 14.99 -8.12 -4.23
N VAL A 4 14.91 -9.43 -3.96
CA VAL A 4 14.00 -10.34 -4.66
C VAL A 4 12.63 -10.36 -3.98
N PRO A 5 11.52 -10.12 -4.71
CA PRO A 5 10.17 -10.32 -4.18
C PRO A 5 9.91 -11.80 -3.87
N VAL A 6 9.40 -12.07 -2.68
CA VAL A 6 9.13 -13.42 -2.18
C VAL A 6 7.74 -13.49 -1.55
N LYS A 7 7.18 -14.69 -1.49
CA LYS A 7 5.90 -14.92 -0.81
C LYS A 7 6.04 -14.60 0.69
N PRO A 8 5.13 -13.83 1.29
CA PRO A 8 5.17 -13.57 2.72
C PRO A 8 4.86 -14.85 3.50
N GLN A 9 5.44 -14.96 4.69
CA GLN A 9 4.97 -15.90 5.70
C GLN A 9 3.59 -15.46 6.21
N LEU A 10 2.86 -16.40 6.81
CA LEU A 10 1.50 -16.15 7.29
C LEU A 10 1.42 -14.96 8.26
N HIS A 11 2.38 -14.85 9.17
CA HIS A 11 2.40 -13.77 10.16
C HIS A 11 2.69 -12.39 9.51
N GLU A 12 3.49 -12.34 8.44
CA GLU A 12 3.79 -11.11 7.69
C GLU A 12 2.58 -10.64 6.91
N LEU A 13 1.88 -11.56 6.23
CA LEU A 13 0.63 -11.25 5.54
C LEU A 13 -0.42 -10.74 6.54
N ARG A 14 -0.57 -11.40 7.68
CA ARG A 14 -1.47 -10.96 8.77
C ARG A 14 -1.09 -9.56 9.26
N ARG A 15 0.19 -9.29 9.47
CA ARG A 15 0.69 -7.96 9.88
C ARG A 15 0.35 -6.88 8.86
N ILE A 16 0.64 -7.09 7.58
CA ILE A 16 0.32 -6.14 6.50
C ILE A 16 -1.18 -5.84 6.49
N ARG A 17 -2.01 -6.89 6.56
CA ARG A 17 -3.47 -6.76 6.57
C ARG A 17 -4.00 -6.05 7.81
N ALA A 18 -3.47 -6.35 8.99
CA ALA A 18 -3.85 -5.70 10.23
C ALA A 18 -3.50 -4.20 10.20
N VAL A 19 -2.31 -3.84 9.72
CA VAL A 19 -1.90 -2.44 9.55
C VAL A 19 -2.79 -1.74 8.53
N ALA A 20 -3.12 -2.39 7.40
CA ALA A 20 -4.02 -1.80 6.41
C ALA A 20 -5.43 -1.56 6.99
N ALA A 21 -5.98 -2.53 7.72
CA ALA A 21 -7.28 -2.39 8.37
C ALA A 21 -7.28 -1.31 9.45
N TYR A 22 -6.18 -1.17 10.19
CA TYR A 22 -5.99 -0.10 11.17
C TYR A 22 -5.92 1.28 10.50
N GLN A 23 -5.05 1.45 9.50
CA GLN A 23 -4.75 2.76 8.90
C GLN A 23 -5.87 3.26 7.98
N PHE A 24 -6.51 2.37 7.22
CA PHE A 24 -7.49 2.74 6.19
C PHE A 24 -8.93 2.28 6.53
N GLY A 25 -9.08 1.60 7.67
CA GLY A 25 -10.33 1.06 8.18
C GLY A 25 -10.62 -0.38 7.74
N LYS A 26 -11.53 -1.04 8.46
CA LYS A 26 -11.99 -2.42 8.19
C LYS A 26 -12.37 -2.62 6.72
N GLY A 27 -11.88 -3.70 6.12
CA GLY A 27 -12.04 -4.04 4.71
C GLY A 27 -10.79 -3.74 3.87
N ALA A 28 -9.90 -2.86 4.32
CA ALA A 28 -8.68 -2.48 3.59
C ALA A 28 -7.72 -3.66 3.36
N GLU A 29 -7.75 -4.66 4.23
CA GLU A 29 -7.01 -5.92 4.08
C GLU A 29 -7.28 -6.62 2.73
N LYS A 30 -8.45 -6.40 2.11
CA LYS A 30 -8.81 -6.94 0.79
C LYS A 30 -7.95 -6.37 -0.34
N ALA A 31 -7.36 -5.19 -0.16
CA ALA A 31 -6.41 -4.62 -1.11
C ALA A 31 -5.06 -5.36 -1.10
N PHE A 32 -4.83 -6.24 -0.12
CA PHE A 32 -3.61 -7.03 0.04
C PHE A 32 -3.96 -8.53 0.05
N PRO A 33 -4.26 -9.12 -1.13
CA PRO A 33 -4.64 -10.54 -1.26
C PRO A 33 -3.51 -11.51 -0.86
N PRO A 34 -3.77 -12.82 -0.71
CA PRO A 34 -2.73 -13.78 -0.35
C PRO A 34 -1.63 -13.95 -1.43
N SER A 35 -1.91 -13.49 -2.66
CA SER A 35 -0.99 -13.50 -3.80
C SER A 35 0.08 -12.41 -3.75
N ILE A 36 0.05 -11.51 -2.75
CA ILE A 36 1.06 -10.46 -2.65
C ILE A 36 2.47 -11.04 -2.51
N LEU A 37 3.45 -10.31 -3.02
CA LEU A 37 4.85 -10.56 -2.78
C LEU A 37 5.42 -9.44 -1.91
N ILE A 38 6.43 -9.77 -1.12
CA ILE A 38 7.13 -8.80 -0.29
C ILE A 38 8.62 -8.78 -0.59
N VAL A 39 9.23 -7.63 -0.35
CA VAL A 39 10.68 -7.50 -0.28
C VAL A 39 11.07 -7.24 1.16
N ARG A 40 12.14 -7.91 1.63
CA ARG A 40 12.70 -7.73 2.97
C ARG A 40 13.99 -6.93 2.92
N SER A 41 14.25 -6.16 3.97
CA SER A 41 15.55 -5.55 4.19
C SER A 41 16.62 -6.64 4.35
N PRO A 42 17.78 -6.57 3.67
CA PRO A 42 18.81 -7.59 3.78
C PRO A 42 19.35 -7.69 5.21
N ASN A 43 19.55 -6.54 5.85
CA ASN A 43 20.21 -6.46 7.16
C ASN A 43 19.26 -6.75 8.32
N THR A 44 18.01 -6.26 8.24
CA THR A 44 17.05 -6.35 9.37
C THR A 44 15.96 -7.39 9.17
N HIS A 45 15.88 -7.98 7.97
CA HIS A 45 14.83 -8.89 7.54
C HIS A 45 13.38 -8.32 7.63
N ARG A 46 13.23 -7.02 7.92
CA ARG A 46 11.93 -6.35 8.01
C ARG A 46 11.31 -6.16 6.63
N ILE A 47 9.98 -6.26 6.55
CA ILE A 47 9.18 -5.96 5.36
C ILE A 47 9.49 -4.54 4.88
N ARG A 48 9.72 -4.35 3.58
CA ARG A 48 9.98 -3.04 2.96
C ARG A 48 8.96 -2.70 1.90
N HIS A 49 8.74 -3.58 0.94
CA HIS A 49 7.83 -3.32 -0.16
C HIS A 49 6.81 -4.44 -0.27
N VAL A 50 5.59 -4.08 -0.66
CA VAL A 50 4.47 -5.00 -0.87
C VAL A 50 3.98 -4.85 -2.30
N TYR A 51 4.00 -5.93 -3.06
CA TYR A 51 3.64 -5.99 -4.47
C TYR A 51 2.40 -6.86 -4.70
N ASN A 52 1.64 -6.55 -5.73
CA ASN A 52 0.65 -7.45 -6.31
C ASN A 52 0.75 -7.37 -7.83
N ASP A 53 0.77 -8.51 -8.51
CA ASP A 53 0.91 -8.60 -9.98
C ASP A 53 2.08 -7.76 -10.53
N GLY A 54 3.25 -7.84 -9.88
CA GLY A 54 4.45 -7.08 -10.23
C GLY A 54 4.39 -5.57 -9.92
N LYS A 55 3.26 -5.05 -9.44
CA LYS A 55 3.08 -3.62 -9.12
C LYS A 55 3.26 -3.36 -7.64
N LEU A 56 4.09 -2.38 -7.30
CA LEU A 56 4.27 -1.94 -5.91
C LEU A 56 2.96 -1.33 -5.41
N LEU A 57 2.36 -1.91 -4.38
CA LEU A 57 1.16 -1.39 -3.71
C LEU A 57 1.51 -0.39 -2.62
N ALA A 58 2.46 -0.77 -1.76
CA ALA A 58 2.84 0.03 -0.61
C ALA A 58 4.27 -0.24 -0.16
N THR A 59 4.86 0.75 0.50
CA THR A 59 6.11 0.63 1.25
C THR A 59 5.79 0.60 2.74
N TYR A 60 6.36 -0.36 3.45
CA TYR A 60 6.28 -0.47 4.89
C TYR A 60 7.27 0.50 5.54
N ARG A 61 6.77 1.51 6.23
CA ARG A 61 7.58 2.59 6.81
C ARG A 61 8.32 2.07 8.06
N PRO A 62 9.66 2.16 8.12
CA PRO A 62 10.42 1.68 9.28
C PRO A 62 10.15 2.45 10.57
N LYS A 63 9.79 3.74 10.46
CA LYS A 63 9.67 4.67 11.59
C LYS A 63 8.46 4.38 12.47
N ASP A 64 7.30 4.18 11.84
CA ASP A 64 5.99 4.05 12.51
C ASP A 64 5.26 2.75 12.19
N GLY A 65 5.81 1.93 11.30
CA GLY A 65 5.20 0.65 10.93
C GLY A 65 3.92 0.78 10.08
N LEU A 66 3.66 1.97 9.53
CA LEU A 66 2.51 2.24 8.65
C LEU A 66 2.83 1.97 7.18
N LEU A 67 1.78 1.95 6.35
CA LEU A 67 1.90 1.75 4.91
C LEU A 67 1.89 3.10 4.19
N ALA A 68 2.96 3.39 3.45
CA ALA A 68 2.98 4.44 2.44
C ALA A 68 2.48 3.87 1.12
N LEU A 69 1.32 4.32 0.65
CA LEU A 69 0.71 3.84 -0.58
C LEU A 69 1.42 4.42 -1.81
N THR A 70 1.53 3.61 -2.85
CA THR A 70 1.73 4.11 -4.21
C THR A 70 0.37 4.40 -4.87
N VAL A 71 0.40 4.90 -6.10
CA VAL A 71 -0.81 5.02 -6.94
C VAL A 71 -1.54 3.67 -7.07
N ASN A 72 -0.82 2.56 -7.25
CA ASN A 72 -1.43 1.24 -7.38
C ASN A 72 -2.10 0.79 -6.07
N GLY A 73 -1.49 1.07 -4.92
CA GLY A 73 -2.11 0.80 -3.62
C GLY A 73 -3.36 1.65 -3.39
N GLY A 74 -3.31 2.93 -3.77
CA GLY A 74 -4.48 3.82 -3.75
C GLY A 74 -5.62 3.31 -4.64
N LEU A 75 -5.31 2.81 -5.85
CA LEU A 75 -6.29 2.19 -6.74
C LEU A 75 -6.86 0.87 -6.19
N ALA A 76 -6.04 0.06 -5.52
CA ALA A 76 -6.51 -1.16 -4.86
C ALA A 76 -7.51 -0.85 -3.75
N LEU A 77 -7.19 0.11 -2.86
CA LEU A 77 -8.15 0.61 -1.86
C LEU A 77 -9.36 1.29 -2.51
N LYS A 78 -9.19 1.90 -3.69
CA LYS A 78 -10.30 2.49 -4.44
C LYS A 78 -11.36 1.49 -4.85
N ARG A 79 -10.96 0.28 -5.22
CA ARG A 79 -11.88 -0.82 -5.59
C ARG A 79 -12.58 -1.41 -4.36
N VAL A 80 -11.94 -1.38 -3.19
CA VAL A 80 -12.48 -1.91 -1.94
C VAL A 80 -13.54 -0.99 -1.33
N PHE A 81 -13.29 0.32 -1.33
CA PHE A 81 -14.14 1.29 -0.66
C PHE A 81 -14.94 2.15 -1.64
N LYS A 82 -16.27 2.16 -1.46
CA LYS A 82 -17.16 3.11 -2.14
C LYS A 82 -16.84 4.54 -1.71
N ALA A 83 -17.06 5.49 -2.62
CA ALA A 83 -17.03 6.90 -2.27
C ALA A 83 -18.05 7.20 -1.15
N PRO A 84 -17.77 8.13 -0.22
CA PRO A 84 -16.63 9.06 -0.21
C PRO A 84 -15.38 8.56 0.53
N LYS A 85 -15.40 7.34 1.09
CA LYS A 85 -14.33 6.84 1.97
C LYS A 85 -12.97 6.83 1.25
N LEU A 86 -11.96 7.41 1.91
CA LEU A 86 -10.59 7.56 1.41
C LEU A 86 -10.49 8.36 0.11
N ARG A 87 -11.40 9.32 -0.14
CA ARG A 87 -11.34 10.23 -1.28
C ARG A 87 -11.29 11.67 -0.81
N VAL A 88 -10.42 12.44 -1.44
CA VAL A 88 -10.43 13.89 -1.41
C VAL A 88 -10.93 14.34 -2.78
N LYS A 89 -12.07 15.04 -2.82
CA LYS A 89 -12.55 15.69 -4.04
C LYS A 89 -11.89 17.06 -4.10
N VAL A 90 -11.27 17.38 -5.24
CA VAL A 90 -10.60 18.65 -5.48
C VAL A 90 -11.44 19.52 -6.42
N THR A 91 -11.19 20.82 -6.38
CA THR A 91 -11.84 21.77 -7.29
C THR A 91 -11.45 21.48 -8.74
N PRO A 92 -12.38 21.58 -9.71
CA PRO A 92 -12.02 21.48 -11.12
C PRO A 92 -10.94 22.49 -11.50
N GLY A 93 -9.98 22.07 -12.33
CA GLY A 93 -8.88 22.90 -12.82
C GLY A 93 -7.54 22.66 -12.11
N VAL A 94 -7.52 22.07 -10.90
CA VAL A 94 -6.27 21.76 -10.19
C VAL A 94 -5.71 20.38 -10.51
N GLU A 95 -6.45 19.53 -11.24
CA GLU A 95 -6.04 18.16 -11.56
C GLU A 95 -4.69 18.06 -12.30
N PRO A 96 -4.37 18.93 -13.29
CA PRO A 96 -3.08 18.86 -13.98
C PRO A 96 -1.87 19.09 -13.06
N PHE A 97 -2.02 19.98 -12.07
CA PHE A 97 -0.96 20.27 -11.09
C PHE A 97 -0.72 19.07 -10.17
N ILE A 98 -1.80 18.50 -9.62
CA ILE A 98 -1.72 17.34 -8.72
C ILE A 98 -1.19 16.11 -9.45
N ARG A 99 -1.61 15.87 -10.71
CA ARG A 99 -1.09 14.76 -11.54
C ARG A 99 0.41 14.83 -11.78
N LYS A 100 1.02 16.02 -11.72
CA LYS A 100 2.47 16.24 -11.85
C LYS A 100 3.23 16.10 -10.51
N GLY A 101 2.55 15.73 -9.43
CA GLY A 101 3.14 15.60 -8.09
C GLY A 101 3.02 16.88 -7.24
N GLY A 102 2.21 17.85 -7.67
CA GLY A 102 1.85 19.00 -6.85
C GLY A 102 0.99 18.62 -5.65
N ASN A 103 1.03 19.45 -4.61
CA ASN A 103 0.23 19.26 -3.40
C ASN A 103 -1.23 19.67 -3.62
N VAL A 104 -2.12 19.12 -2.77
CA VAL A 104 -3.54 19.51 -2.65
C VAL A 104 -3.68 20.51 -1.52
#